data_AF-A0A139HXS7-F1
#
_entry.id   AF-A0A139HXS7-F1
#
_cell.length_a   1.000
_cell.length_b   1.000
_cell.length_c   1.000
_cell.angle_alpha   90.00
_cell.angle_beta   90.00
_cell.angle_gamma   90.00
#
_symmetry.space_group_name_H-M   'P 1'
#
loop_
_entity.id
_entity.type
_entity.pdbx_description
1 polymer ?
#
loop_
_entity_poly.entity_id
_entity_poly.type
_entity_poly.pdbx_seq_one_letter_code
_entity_poly.pdbx_strand_id
1 'polypeptide(L)'
;MMSSSKTSSGAIDNVQLTAHAHRDLRALVDCADANKNHQDELLEVHFDGTDIRIIDIAVQSAVVFNIRAEPSDGTSKGSSRTSAGGIRSSAQGGKTTRSGSGKGQGGGKGSGRGNGDPPTVGKILQSPNKTNFDLPDMALGARELCCYFPHQSQWADYMIRLVRNGWKPKDIAKAQLFHRGELNKVNLTRRHNALRHQIIVAGRDRYSDDNWTPTRWQETAHADSQPYNAAPPNGNFIDLYDVTNWRPPRGQSTGGHVTFEQIRQGVDIARQPTGEDAGVFTRTVQWVFANHSAAWRRAHRIDEVPSIAAAQNILPTNEAQNTATWDRMAVDRLQNNVPDPTS
;
A
#
# COMPACT_ATOMS: atom_id res chain seq x y z
N MET A 1 -47.09 26.80 -48.12
CA MET A 1 -47.18 26.50 -46.67
C MET A 1 -45.82 26.02 -46.23
N MET A 2 -45.17 26.81 -45.38
CA MET A 2 -43.75 26.71 -45.04
C MET A 2 -43.49 25.71 -43.91
N SER A 3 -42.32 25.08 -44.03
CA SER A 3 -41.66 24.17 -43.10
C SER A 3 -41.27 24.84 -41.78
N SER A 4 -41.32 24.09 -40.67
CA SER A 4 -40.37 24.29 -39.57
C SER A 4 -40.29 23.06 -38.66
N SER A 5 -39.09 22.49 -38.58
CA SER A 5 -38.66 21.43 -37.69
C SER A 5 -38.36 21.98 -36.29
N LYS A 6 -38.81 21.28 -35.24
CA LYS A 6 -38.40 21.53 -33.85
C LYS A 6 -37.50 20.39 -33.37
N THR A 7 -36.23 20.70 -33.19
CA THR A 7 -35.24 19.94 -32.42
C THR A 7 -35.44 20.23 -30.93
N SER A 8 -35.55 19.20 -30.10
CA SER A 8 -35.47 19.30 -28.64
C SER A 8 -34.09 18.82 -28.18
N SER A 9 -33.20 19.76 -27.86
CA SER A 9 -31.95 19.48 -27.15
C SER A 9 -32.27 19.25 -25.67
N GLY A 10 -31.89 18.09 -25.13
CA GLY A 10 -31.87 17.85 -23.69
C GLY A 10 -30.85 18.77 -23.03
N ALA A 11 -31.26 19.39 -21.91
CA ALA A 11 -30.38 20.15 -21.06
C ALA A 11 -29.36 19.22 -20.42
N ILE A 12 -28.07 19.51 -20.60
CA ILE A 12 -26.98 18.92 -19.82
C ILE A 12 -26.77 19.85 -18.64
N ASP A 13 -27.02 19.35 -17.42
CA ASP A 13 -26.69 20.06 -16.20
C ASP A 13 -25.17 20.25 -16.11
N ASN A 14 -24.72 21.51 -16.22
CA ASN A 14 -23.34 21.88 -15.97
C ASN A 14 -23.08 21.82 -14.46
N VAL A 15 -22.53 20.70 -13.98
CA VAL A 15 -21.96 20.62 -12.64
C VAL A 15 -20.62 21.35 -12.66
N GLN A 16 -20.61 22.59 -12.15
CA GLN A 16 -19.39 23.37 -11.97
C GLN A 16 -18.65 22.82 -10.74
N LEU A 17 -17.71 21.89 -10.97
CA LEU A 17 -16.81 21.41 -9.92
C LEU A 17 -15.72 22.45 -9.68
N THR A 18 -15.63 22.96 -8.46
CA THR A 18 -14.55 23.84 -8.00
C THR A 18 -13.20 23.14 -8.11
N ALA A 19 -12.25 23.82 -8.76
CA ALA A 19 -10.96 23.27 -9.14
C ALA A 19 -10.11 22.88 -7.94
N HIS A 20 -9.98 21.58 -7.68
CA HIS A 20 -8.83 21.03 -6.97
C HIS A 20 -7.73 20.70 -7.99
N ALA A 21 -6.54 21.22 -7.72
CA ALA A 21 -5.29 21.10 -8.47
C ALA A 21 -5.13 19.77 -9.24
N HIS A 22 -5.47 19.77 -10.52
CA HIS A 22 -5.09 18.71 -11.44
C HIS A 22 -3.84 19.13 -12.21
N ARG A 23 -2.83 18.27 -12.09
CA ARG A 23 -1.86 17.82 -13.09
C ARG A 23 -1.73 18.73 -14.32
N ASP A 24 -0.51 19.22 -14.52
CA ASP A 24 -0.08 19.93 -15.72
C ASP A 24 -0.60 19.23 -16.99
N LEU A 25 -1.55 19.89 -17.67
CA LEU A 25 -2.18 19.44 -18.93
C LEU A 25 -1.13 19.10 -19.98
N ARG A 26 0.05 19.74 -19.91
CA ARG A 26 1.18 19.52 -20.81
C ARG A 26 1.74 18.11 -20.71
N ALA A 27 1.82 17.55 -19.50
CA ALA A 27 2.27 16.18 -19.29
C ALA A 27 1.31 15.13 -19.87
N LEU A 28 0.02 15.49 -20.00
CA LEU A 28 -1.01 14.63 -20.58
C LEU A 28 -0.93 14.64 -22.12
N VAL A 29 -0.59 15.78 -22.72
CA VAL A 29 -0.34 15.94 -24.17
C VAL A 29 0.93 15.21 -24.60
N ASP A 30 1.99 15.24 -23.78
CA ASP A 30 3.26 14.56 -24.10
C ASP A 30 3.16 13.02 -24.07
N CYS A 31 2.11 12.46 -23.46
CA CYS A 31 1.89 11.01 -23.33
C CYS A 31 0.96 10.42 -24.41
N ALA A 32 0.35 11.25 -25.26
CA ALA A 32 -0.60 10.79 -26.26
C ALA A 32 0.02 10.76 -27.66
N ASP A 33 -0.39 9.77 -28.47
CA ASP A 33 -0.08 9.71 -29.90
C ASP A 33 -0.80 10.86 -30.62
N ALA A 34 -0.20 12.05 -30.56
CA ALA A 34 -0.76 13.26 -31.13
C ALA A 34 -0.60 13.24 -32.66
N ASN A 35 -1.64 12.78 -33.36
CA ASN A 35 -1.79 13.06 -34.77
C ASN A 35 -2.10 14.56 -34.92
N LYS A 36 -1.09 15.35 -35.32
CA LYS A 36 -1.22 16.80 -35.50
C LYS A 36 -2.04 17.15 -36.75
N ASN A 37 -3.34 16.88 -36.71
CA ASN A 37 -4.27 17.56 -37.61
C ASN A 37 -4.67 18.88 -36.97
N HIS A 38 -3.86 19.91 -37.24
CA HIS A 38 -4.21 21.30 -36.92
C HIS A 38 -5.22 21.80 -37.95
N GLN A 39 -6.49 21.46 -37.78
CA GLN A 39 -7.59 22.23 -38.36
C GLN A 39 -8.49 22.69 -37.21
N ASP A 40 -8.75 24.00 -37.19
CA ASP A 40 -9.79 24.68 -36.40
C ASP A 40 -9.69 24.62 -34.86
N GLU A 41 -8.54 25.03 -34.28
CA GLU A 41 -8.39 25.34 -32.84
C GLU A 41 -8.78 24.20 -31.88
N LEU A 42 -8.86 22.98 -32.40
CA LEU A 42 -9.26 21.77 -31.71
C LEU A 42 -8.05 20.85 -31.53
N LEU A 43 -7.72 20.51 -30.29
CA LEU A 43 -6.78 19.43 -30.01
C LEU A 43 -7.56 18.17 -29.69
N GLU A 44 -7.59 17.22 -30.63
CA GLU A 44 -8.09 15.88 -30.37
C GLU A 44 -6.95 14.98 -29.90
N VAL A 45 -7.15 14.36 -28.75
CA VAL A 45 -6.20 13.43 -28.13
C VAL A 45 -6.91 12.10 -27.93
N HIS A 46 -6.34 11.02 -28.47
CA HIS A 46 -6.84 9.67 -28.21
C HIS A 46 -6.04 9.05 -27.08
N PHE A 47 -6.72 8.63 -26.01
CA PHE A 47 -6.08 7.95 -24.89
C PHE A 47 -6.96 6.77 -24.44
N ASP A 48 -6.40 5.56 -24.49
CA ASP A 48 -7.04 4.32 -24.01
C ASP A 48 -8.46 4.10 -24.57
N GLY A 49 -8.63 4.28 -25.88
CA GLY A 49 -9.92 4.11 -26.56
C GLY A 49 -10.96 5.21 -26.30
N THR A 50 -10.57 6.27 -25.59
CA THR A 50 -11.42 7.46 -25.34
C THR A 50 -10.92 8.65 -26.15
N ASP A 51 -11.86 9.31 -26.84
CA ASP A 51 -11.58 10.54 -27.60
C ASP A 51 -11.72 11.74 -26.65
N ILE A 52 -10.60 12.39 -26.36
CA ILE A 52 -10.55 13.61 -25.55
C ILE A 52 -10.46 14.79 -26.51
N ARG A 53 -11.48 15.65 -26.52
CA ARG A 53 -11.48 16.89 -27.29
C ARG A 53 -11.18 18.06 -26.37
N ILE A 54 -10.08 18.74 -26.62
CA ILE A 54 -9.72 19.99 -25.95
C ILE A 54 -10.00 21.11 -26.94
N ILE A 55 -11.04 21.90 -26.63
CA ILE A 55 -11.41 23.08 -27.40
C ILE A 55 -10.73 24.28 -26.74
N ASP A 56 -9.82 24.95 -27.43
CA ASP A 56 -9.33 26.25 -26.99
C ASP A 56 -10.25 27.34 -27.53
N ILE A 57 -11.36 27.60 -26.83
CA ILE A 57 -12.08 28.86 -27.00
C ILE A 57 -11.50 29.80 -25.96
N ALA A 58 -10.80 30.83 -26.44
CA ALA A 58 -9.94 31.79 -25.76
C ALA A 58 -10.45 32.48 -24.46
N VAL A 59 -11.51 32.03 -23.76
CA VAL A 59 -11.97 32.65 -22.51
C VAL A 59 -12.49 31.67 -21.44
N GLN A 60 -12.86 30.42 -21.72
CA GLN A 60 -13.35 29.49 -20.68
C GLN A 60 -13.03 28.02 -21.03
N SER A 61 -12.00 27.46 -20.40
CA SER A 61 -11.58 26.08 -20.64
C SER A 61 -12.63 25.07 -20.15
N ALA A 62 -13.38 24.49 -21.07
CA ALA A 62 -14.26 23.35 -20.81
C ALA A 62 -13.59 22.07 -21.33
N VAL A 63 -13.52 21.05 -20.47
CA VAL A 63 -13.09 19.70 -20.86
C VAL A 63 -14.35 18.86 -21.06
N VAL A 64 -14.59 18.39 -22.28
CA VAL A 64 -15.74 17.53 -22.60
C VAL A 64 -15.26 16.10 -22.78
N PHE A 65 -15.75 15.20 -21.94
CA PHE A 65 -15.50 13.76 -22.05
C PHE A 65 -16.64 13.13 -22.83
N ASN A 66 -16.38 12.68 -24.07
CA ASN A 66 -17.32 11.85 -24.80
C ASN A 66 -17.02 10.38 -24.50
N ILE A 67 -17.81 9.79 -23.60
CA ILE A 67 -17.80 8.34 -23.42
C ILE A 67 -18.55 7.74 -24.59
N ARG A 68 -17.88 6.89 -25.38
CA ARG A 68 -18.56 6.10 -26.41
C ARG A 68 -19.56 5.17 -25.72
N ALA A 69 -20.84 5.35 -26.00
CA ALA A 69 -21.84 4.35 -25.64
C ALA A 69 -21.49 3.05 -26.37
N GLU A 70 -21.21 1.98 -25.62
CA GLU A 70 -21.09 0.65 -26.21
C GLU A 70 -22.39 0.31 -26.96
N PRO A 71 -22.31 -0.36 -28.12
CA PRO A 71 -23.50 -0.79 -28.83
C PRO A 71 -24.28 -1.75 -27.93
N SER A 72 -25.51 -1.38 -27.59
CA SER A 72 -26.43 -2.26 -26.89
C SER A 72 -26.82 -3.40 -27.83
N ASP A 73 -26.26 -4.59 -27.63
CA ASP A 73 -26.75 -5.80 -28.26
C ASP A 73 -28.13 -6.14 -27.70
N GLY A 74 -29.14 -5.63 -28.40
CA GLY A 74 -30.54 -5.95 -28.19
C GLY A 74 -30.91 -7.26 -28.89
N THR A 75 -31.44 -8.17 -28.08
CA THR A 75 -32.47 -9.18 -28.38
C THR A 75 -32.07 -10.47 -29.11
N SER A 76 -32.30 -11.60 -28.43
CA SER A 76 -33.19 -12.62 -28.98
C SER A 76 -33.90 -13.42 -27.87
N LYS A 77 -35.20 -13.58 -28.07
CA LYS A 77 -36.15 -14.39 -27.29
C LYS A 77 -36.01 -15.86 -27.70
N GLY A 78 -36.25 -16.80 -26.77
CA GLY A 78 -36.39 -18.21 -27.17
C GLY A 78 -36.75 -19.19 -26.05
N SER A 79 -38.02 -19.19 -25.64
CA SER A 79 -38.86 -20.36 -25.37
C SER A 79 -38.25 -21.69 -24.88
N SER A 80 -38.67 -22.06 -23.66
CA SER A 80 -39.32 -23.32 -23.28
C SER A 80 -38.89 -24.65 -23.93
N ARG A 81 -38.51 -25.63 -23.09
CA ARG A 81 -39.12 -26.98 -23.13
C ARG A 81 -38.85 -27.80 -21.86
N THR A 82 -39.96 -28.24 -21.27
CA THR A 82 -40.13 -29.32 -20.32
C THR A 82 -39.94 -30.69 -20.97
N SER A 83 -39.38 -31.66 -20.24
CA SER A 83 -39.70 -33.11 -20.26
C SER A 83 -38.82 -33.77 -19.19
N ALA A 84 -39.36 -34.22 -18.06
CA ALA A 84 -40.15 -35.45 -17.85
C ALA A 84 -39.28 -36.72 -17.79
N GLY A 85 -39.35 -37.41 -16.64
CA GLY A 85 -39.44 -38.87 -16.63
C GLY A 85 -38.44 -39.64 -15.76
N GLY A 86 -38.99 -40.35 -14.77
CA GLY A 86 -38.53 -41.71 -14.39
C GLY A 86 -37.55 -41.78 -13.23
N ILE A 87 -37.99 -41.87 -11.95
CA ILE A 87 -38.49 -43.06 -11.23
C ILE A 87 -37.39 -44.06 -10.85
N ARG A 88 -37.15 -44.11 -9.51
CA ARG A 88 -37.02 -45.27 -8.58
C ARG A 88 -36.05 -46.41 -8.97
N SER A 89 -35.35 -47.10 -8.08
CA SER A 89 -35.61 -47.53 -6.70
C SER A 89 -34.39 -48.28 -6.15
N SER A 90 -34.29 -48.34 -4.81
CA SER A 90 -33.90 -49.49 -3.97
C SER A 90 -32.52 -50.16 -4.20
N ALA A 91 -31.75 -50.58 -3.21
CA ALA A 91 -32.09 -51.04 -1.87
C ALA A 91 -30.85 -51.04 -0.95
N GLN A 92 -31.14 -51.06 0.35
CA GLN A 92 -30.52 -51.84 1.43
C GLN A 92 -29.23 -52.62 1.09
N GLY A 93 -28.17 -52.62 1.88
CA GLY A 93 -28.07 -52.55 3.34
C GLY A 93 -26.96 -53.53 3.76
N GLY A 94 -26.24 -53.27 4.86
CA GLY A 94 -25.26 -54.26 5.36
C GLY A 94 -24.19 -53.71 6.29
N LYS A 95 -24.46 -53.80 7.59
CA LYS A 95 -23.52 -53.69 8.72
C LYS A 95 -22.41 -54.75 8.63
N THR A 96 -21.20 -54.44 9.16
CA THR A 96 -20.42 -55.19 10.18
C THR A 96 -18.95 -54.69 10.17
N THR A 97 -18.48 -53.96 11.20
CA THR A 97 -17.68 -54.36 12.39
C THR A 97 -16.22 -54.81 12.18
N ARG A 98 -15.37 -54.27 13.09
CA ARG A 98 -14.11 -54.78 13.69
C ARG A 98 -12.74 -54.27 13.17
N SER A 99 -12.16 -53.42 14.01
CA SER A 99 -10.84 -53.52 14.67
C SER A 99 -9.73 -54.36 14.03
N GLY A 100 -8.56 -53.74 13.85
CA GLY A 100 -7.30 -54.45 13.65
C GLY A 100 -6.10 -53.51 13.71
N SER A 101 -5.36 -53.57 14.81
CA SER A 101 -4.04 -52.96 15.03
C SER A 101 -2.99 -53.52 14.06
N GLY A 102 -2.15 -52.66 13.49
CA GLY A 102 -0.98 -53.07 12.72
C GLY A 102 0.07 -51.97 12.59
N LYS A 103 1.08 -51.99 13.46
CA LYS A 103 2.39 -51.34 13.24
C LYS A 103 3.07 -52.03 12.05
N GLY A 104 3.53 -51.26 11.07
CA GLY A 104 4.36 -51.77 9.98
C GLY A 104 4.87 -50.66 9.08
N GLN A 105 6.19 -50.49 9.06
CA GLN A 105 6.97 -49.59 8.20
C GLN A 105 6.71 -49.85 6.71
N GLY A 106 6.84 -48.80 5.89
CA GLY A 106 6.97 -48.96 4.44
C GLY A 106 6.80 -47.64 3.71
N GLY A 107 7.89 -47.14 3.11
CA GLY A 107 7.90 -45.94 2.31
C GLY A 107 6.98 -46.02 1.10
N GLY A 108 6.41 -44.88 0.73
CA GLY A 108 5.63 -44.71 -0.49
C GLY A 108 5.71 -43.27 -0.97
N LYS A 109 6.47 -43.05 -2.05
CA LYS A 109 6.31 -41.87 -2.92
C LYS A 109 4.84 -41.80 -3.33
N GLY A 110 4.15 -40.75 -2.92
CA GLY A 110 2.78 -40.44 -3.33
C GLY A 110 2.73 -39.05 -3.96
N SER A 111 2.86 -39.00 -5.27
CA SER A 111 2.46 -37.87 -6.10
C SER A 111 0.96 -37.63 -5.97
N GLY A 112 0.58 -36.52 -5.34
CA GLY A 112 -0.80 -36.06 -5.25
C GLY A 112 -0.86 -34.58 -5.63
N ARG A 113 -0.80 -34.29 -6.93
CA ARG A 113 -1.32 -33.03 -7.49
C ARG A 113 -2.84 -33.07 -7.30
N GLY A 114 -3.32 -32.49 -6.20
CA GLY A 114 -4.72 -32.16 -6.02
C GLY A 114 -5.03 -30.87 -6.74
N ASN A 115 -5.59 -30.97 -7.95
CA ASN A 115 -6.26 -29.88 -8.65
C ASN A 115 -7.37 -29.33 -7.76
N GLY A 116 -7.30 -28.02 -7.51
CA GLY A 116 -8.30 -27.27 -6.77
C GLY A 116 -7.81 -25.83 -6.66
N ASP A 117 -7.60 -25.17 -7.80
CA ASP A 117 -7.40 -23.73 -7.82
C ASP A 117 -8.60 -23.05 -7.15
N PRO A 118 -8.42 -22.29 -6.04
CA PRO A 118 -9.40 -21.31 -5.64
C PRO A 118 -9.22 -20.05 -6.50
N PRO A 119 -10.30 -19.29 -6.72
CA PRO A 119 -10.39 -18.32 -7.80
C PRO A 119 -9.41 -17.16 -7.63
N THR A 120 -8.66 -16.87 -8.68
CA THR A 120 -8.21 -15.52 -9.05
C THR A 120 -9.42 -14.59 -8.88
N VAL A 121 -9.43 -13.51 -8.09
CA VAL A 121 -8.63 -12.30 -8.23
C VAL A 121 -8.61 -11.58 -6.87
N GLY A 122 -7.60 -11.85 -6.05
CA GLY A 122 -7.03 -10.83 -5.18
C GLY A 122 -5.78 -10.35 -5.89
N LYS A 123 -5.59 -9.04 -6.07
CA LYS A 123 -4.30 -8.50 -6.54
C LYS A 123 -3.20 -9.23 -5.77
N ILE A 124 -2.32 -9.94 -6.48
CA ILE A 124 -1.10 -10.48 -5.91
C ILE A 124 -0.50 -9.31 -5.14
N LEU A 125 -0.24 -9.48 -3.84
CA LEU A 125 0.51 -8.52 -3.03
C LEU A 125 1.59 -8.00 -3.95
N GLN A 126 1.58 -6.70 -4.29
CA GLN A 126 2.74 -6.08 -4.91
C GLN A 126 3.80 -6.08 -3.82
N SER A 127 4.37 -7.26 -3.66
CA SER A 127 5.40 -7.58 -2.72
C SER A 127 6.49 -6.61 -3.12
N PRO A 128 6.99 -5.79 -2.19
CA PRO A 128 8.21 -5.06 -2.46
C PRO A 128 9.24 -6.03 -3.02
N ASN A 129 10.20 -5.53 -3.80
CA ASN A 129 11.40 -6.30 -4.12
C ASN A 129 11.80 -7.08 -2.86
N LYS A 130 11.92 -8.41 -2.98
CA LYS A 130 12.18 -9.38 -1.90
C LYS A 130 13.51 -9.16 -1.16
N THR A 131 14.08 -7.98 -1.27
CA THR A 131 15.43 -7.61 -0.89
C THR A 131 15.37 -6.72 0.34
N ASN A 132 16.09 -7.14 1.39
CA ASN A 132 16.37 -6.31 2.55
C ASN A 132 17.33 -5.21 2.11
N PHE A 133 16.88 -3.96 2.22
CA PHE A 133 17.67 -2.78 1.87
C PHE A 133 18.08 -2.04 3.14
N ASP A 134 19.16 -1.27 3.03
CA ASP A 134 19.58 -0.38 4.10
C ASP A 134 18.57 0.75 4.31
N LEU A 135 18.42 1.15 5.58
CA LEU A 135 17.71 2.36 5.95
C LEU A 135 18.62 3.58 5.67
N PRO A 136 18.03 4.75 5.34
CA PRO A 136 18.80 5.99 5.23
C PRO A 136 19.31 6.43 6.60
N ASP A 137 20.45 7.10 6.63
CA ASP A 137 21.09 7.60 7.85
C ASP A 137 20.41 8.89 8.34
N MET A 138 19.21 8.73 8.91
CA MET A 138 18.38 9.84 9.38
C MET A 138 17.30 9.38 10.37
N ALA A 139 16.56 10.35 10.93
CA ALA A 139 15.33 10.05 11.65
C ALA A 139 14.17 9.70 10.70
N LEU A 140 13.45 8.63 11.04
CA LEU A 140 12.22 8.20 10.36
C LEU A 140 11.08 8.04 11.35
N GLY A 141 9.89 8.53 11.02
CA GLY A 141 8.68 8.30 11.81
C GLY A 141 8.10 6.89 11.62
N ALA A 142 7.31 6.40 12.59
CA ALA A 142 6.67 5.09 12.52
C ALA A 142 5.85 4.84 11.24
N ARG A 143 5.15 5.87 10.73
CA ARG A 143 4.35 5.79 9.51
C ARG A 143 5.23 5.71 8.27
N GLU A 144 6.37 6.41 8.25
CA GLU A 144 7.35 6.34 7.16
C GLU A 144 7.98 4.96 7.08
N LEU A 145 8.38 4.41 8.24
CA LEU A 145 8.85 3.04 8.38
C LEU A 145 7.84 2.03 7.83
N CYS A 146 6.57 2.13 8.23
CA CYS A 146 5.53 1.21 7.76
C CYS A 146 5.20 1.38 6.27
N CYS A 147 5.31 2.59 5.73
CA CYS A 147 5.03 2.89 4.33
C CYS A 147 6.14 2.35 3.41
N TYR A 148 7.36 2.82 3.63
CA TYR A 148 8.49 2.66 2.71
C TYR A 148 9.36 1.45 3.05
N PHE A 149 9.42 1.04 4.33
CA PHE A 149 10.33 0.01 4.83
C PHE A 149 9.60 -1.16 5.54
N PRO A 150 8.55 -1.76 4.93
CA PRO A 150 7.76 -2.77 5.62
C PRO A 150 8.51 -4.11 5.84
N HIS A 151 9.64 -4.34 5.15
CA HIS A 151 10.44 -5.56 5.32
C HIS A 151 11.43 -5.47 6.48
N GLN A 152 11.88 -4.25 6.80
CA GLN A 152 12.70 -3.95 7.96
C GLN A 152 11.94 -4.18 9.28
N SER A 153 10.66 -4.52 9.20
CA SER A 153 9.86 -5.11 10.28
C SER A 153 10.47 -6.39 10.88
N GLN A 154 11.42 -7.02 10.19
CA GLN A 154 12.19 -8.15 10.71
C GLN A 154 13.32 -7.73 11.66
N TRP A 155 13.70 -6.46 11.66
CA TRP A 155 14.81 -5.92 12.45
C TRP A 155 14.33 -5.65 13.88
N ALA A 156 15.17 -5.95 14.86
CA ALA A 156 14.75 -5.86 16.25
C ALA A 156 14.47 -4.42 16.67
N ASP A 157 15.34 -3.47 16.31
CA ASP A 157 15.18 -2.06 16.66
C ASP A 157 13.89 -1.46 16.09
N TYR A 158 13.52 -1.85 14.86
CA TYR A 158 12.24 -1.48 14.24
C TYR A 158 11.07 -1.92 15.11
N MET A 159 11.01 -3.20 15.46
CA MET A 159 9.86 -3.77 16.17
C MET A 159 9.78 -3.28 17.61
N ILE A 160 10.92 -3.26 18.30
CA ILE A 160 11.00 -2.82 19.69
C ILE A 160 10.61 -1.34 19.80
N ARG A 161 11.07 -0.46 18.89
CA ARG A 161 10.69 0.96 18.90
C ARG A 161 9.19 1.17 18.73
N LEU A 162 8.56 0.45 17.79
CA LEU A 162 7.12 0.61 17.57
C LEU A 162 6.31 0.10 18.78
N VAL A 163 6.63 -1.08 19.29
CA VAL A 163 5.93 -1.66 20.46
C VAL A 163 6.14 -0.79 21.71
N ARG A 164 7.37 -0.28 21.92
CA ARG A 164 7.69 0.70 22.97
C ARG A 164 6.78 1.92 22.94
N ASN A 165 6.43 2.41 21.74
CA ASN A 165 5.57 3.57 21.54
C ASN A 165 4.09 3.23 21.35
N GLY A 166 3.65 2.06 21.80
CA GLY A 166 2.24 1.69 21.89
C GLY A 166 1.66 1.04 20.64
N TRP A 167 2.45 0.80 19.59
CA TRP A 167 1.98 0.12 18.39
C TRP A 167 1.75 -1.36 18.64
N LYS A 168 0.55 -1.85 18.34
CA LYS A 168 0.28 -3.29 18.36
C LYS A 168 0.65 -3.91 17.00
N PRO A 169 0.92 -5.22 16.95
CA PRO A 169 1.16 -5.92 15.68
C PRO A 169 0.06 -5.69 14.63
N LYS A 170 -1.20 -5.53 15.07
CA LYS A 170 -2.34 -5.20 14.20
C LYS A 170 -2.22 -3.79 13.60
N ASP A 171 -1.80 -2.81 14.37
CA ASP A 171 -1.63 -1.41 13.91
C ASP A 171 -0.51 -1.32 12.87
N ILE A 172 0.61 -2.01 13.12
CA ILE A 172 1.73 -2.08 12.16
C ILE A 172 1.27 -2.74 10.85
N ALA A 173 0.56 -3.87 10.92
CA ALA A 173 0.02 -4.53 9.74
C ALA A 173 -0.94 -3.62 8.97
N LYS A 174 -1.83 -2.93 9.70
CA LYS A 174 -2.80 -1.99 9.14
C LYS A 174 -2.11 -0.85 8.41
N ALA A 175 -1.10 -0.23 9.02
CA ALA A 175 -0.32 0.83 8.39
C ALA A 175 0.37 0.35 7.10
N GLN A 176 1.07 -0.79 7.17
CA GLN A 176 1.80 -1.34 6.03
C GLN A 176 0.87 -1.68 4.86
N LEU A 177 -0.31 -2.22 5.13
CA LEU A 177 -1.29 -2.57 4.09
C LEU A 177 -2.04 -1.34 3.56
N PHE A 178 -2.37 -0.37 4.42
CA PHE A 178 -3.06 0.86 4.03
C PHE A 178 -2.24 1.65 3.01
N HIS A 179 -0.96 1.89 3.28
CA HIS A 179 -0.08 2.61 2.37
C HIS A 179 0.09 1.93 1.00
N ARG A 180 -0.26 0.65 0.89
CA ARG A 180 -0.19 -0.14 -0.36
C ARG A 180 -1.54 -0.29 -1.05
N GLY A 181 -2.63 0.19 -0.43
CA GLY A 181 -3.98 -0.03 -0.94
C GLY A 181 -4.44 -1.49 -0.85
N GLU A 182 -3.84 -2.27 0.05
CA GLU A 182 -4.10 -3.72 0.19
C GLU A 182 -4.76 -4.07 1.54
N LEU A 183 -5.26 -3.06 2.26
CA LEU A 183 -5.94 -3.25 3.53
C LEU A 183 -7.33 -3.89 3.31
N ASN A 184 -7.39 -5.19 3.55
CA ASN A 184 -8.62 -5.97 3.67
C ASN A 184 -8.47 -6.98 4.81
N LYS A 185 -9.58 -7.62 5.23
CA LYS A 185 -9.59 -8.51 6.40
C LYS A 185 -8.63 -9.68 6.29
N VAL A 186 -8.55 -10.30 5.11
CA VAL A 186 -7.68 -11.46 4.83
C VAL A 186 -6.21 -11.06 4.94
N ASN A 187 -5.83 -9.98 4.26
CA ASN A 187 -4.46 -9.47 4.28
C ASN A 187 -4.05 -9.00 5.66
N LEU A 188 -4.94 -8.28 6.37
CA LEU A 188 -4.69 -7.82 7.73
C LEU A 188 -4.43 -8.99 8.67
N THR A 189 -5.27 -10.03 8.62
CA THR A 189 -5.10 -11.23 9.46
C THR A 189 -3.78 -11.93 9.18
N ARG A 190 -3.46 -12.16 7.90
CA ARG A 190 -2.21 -12.81 7.50
C ARG A 190 -1.00 -12.02 7.95
N ARG A 191 -0.97 -10.71 7.71
CA ARG A 191 0.16 -9.85 8.07
C ARG A 191 0.29 -9.69 9.58
N HIS A 192 -0.83 -9.54 10.29
CA HIS A 192 -0.86 -9.50 11.75
C HIS A 192 -0.21 -10.75 12.37
N ASN A 193 -0.56 -11.95 11.89
CA ASN A 193 0.03 -13.19 12.38
C ASN A 193 1.55 -13.27 12.11
N ALA A 194 1.99 -12.84 10.93
CA ALA A 194 3.41 -12.77 10.61
C ALA A 194 4.17 -11.79 11.53
N LEU A 195 3.61 -10.60 11.78
CA LEU A 195 4.21 -9.60 12.66
C LEU A 195 4.26 -10.04 14.12
N ARG A 196 3.23 -10.75 14.62
CA ARG A 196 3.26 -11.35 15.96
C ARG A 196 4.46 -12.27 16.14
N HIS A 197 4.71 -13.14 15.15
CA HIS A 197 5.86 -14.03 15.18
C HIS A 197 7.18 -13.25 15.10
N GLN A 198 7.27 -12.27 14.19
CA GLN A 198 8.48 -11.45 14.02
C GLN A 198 8.86 -10.69 15.29
N ILE A 199 7.89 -10.09 15.99
CA ILE A 199 8.13 -9.36 17.24
C ILE A 199 8.73 -10.28 18.32
N ILE A 200 8.18 -11.49 18.48
CA ILE A 200 8.69 -12.46 19.46
C ILE A 200 10.14 -12.86 19.11
N VAL A 201 10.40 -13.18 17.85
CA VAL A 201 11.75 -13.55 17.39
C VAL A 201 12.75 -12.40 17.59
N ALA A 202 12.36 -11.18 17.20
CA ALA A 202 13.16 -9.98 17.35
C ALA A 202 13.54 -9.69 18.81
N GLY A 203 12.58 -9.77 19.73
CA GLY A 203 12.84 -9.53 21.15
C GLY A 203 13.71 -10.61 21.78
N ARG A 204 13.51 -11.88 21.43
CA ARG A 204 14.36 -13.00 21.89
C ARG A 204 15.81 -12.80 21.46
N ASP A 205 16.06 -12.47 20.20
CA ASP A 205 17.42 -12.22 19.69
C ASP A 205 18.06 -10.99 20.35
N ARG A 206 17.32 -9.88 20.46
CA ARG A 206 17.85 -8.62 21.01
C ARG A 206 18.20 -8.70 22.50
N TYR A 207 17.35 -9.33 23.31
CA TYR A 207 17.57 -9.42 24.76
C TYR A 207 18.23 -10.74 25.18
N SER A 208 18.51 -11.65 24.24
CA SER A 208 19.04 -12.99 24.52
C SER A 208 18.21 -13.74 25.59
N ASP A 209 16.88 -13.62 25.52
CA ASP A 209 15.92 -14.27 26.43
C ASP A 209 14.88 -15.07 25.63
N ASP A 210 14.96 -16.39 25.64
CA ASP A 210 14.04 -17.29 24.94
C ASP A 210 12.58 -17.19 25.44
N ASN A 211 12.37 -16.72 26.66
CA ASN A 211 11.06 -16.50 27.25
C ASN A 211 10.56 -15.07 27.08
N TRP A 212 11.24 -14.28 26.24
CA TRP A 212 10.84 -12.92 25.95
C TRP A 212 9.48 -12.89 25.25
N THR A 213 8.60 -12.04 25.75
CA THR A 213 7.33 -11.68 25.09
C THR A 213 7.09 -10.18 25.30
N PRO A 214 6.35 -9.51 24.39
CA PRO A 214 6.01 -8.09 24.58
C PRO A 214 5.29 -7.83 25.91
N THR A 215 4.38 -8.72 26.30
CA THR A 215 3.63 -8.62 27.55
C THR A 215 4.56 -8.64 28.75
N ARG A 216 5.42 -9.67 28.86
CA ARG A 216 6.38 -9.79 29.98
C ARG A 216 7.35 -8.61 30.01
N TRP A 217 7.81 -8.17 28.84
CA TRP A 217 8.72 -7.04 28.69
C TRP A 217 8.10 -5.71 29.19
N GLN A 218 6.80 -5.52 28.97
CA GLN A 218 6.04 -4.40 29.52
C GLN A 218 5.75 -4.56 31.02
N GLU A 219 5.31 -5.73 31.46
CA GLU A 219 4.99 -6.03 32.87
C GLU A 219 6.20 -5.90 33.80
N THR A 220 7.39 -6.28 33.32
CA THR A 220 8.65 -6.15 34.07
C THR A 220 9.22 -4.73 34.08
N ALA A 221 8.54 -3.77 33.42
CA ALA A 221 8.98 -2.39 33.29
C ALA A 221 10.44 -2.25 32.84
N HIS A 222 10.87 -3.11 31.90
CA HIS A 222 12.19 -3.01 31.30
C HIS A 222 12.47 -1.58 30.79
N ALA A 223 13.70 -1.08 30.92
CA ALA A 223 14.03 0.31 30.55
C ALA A 223 13.61 0.65 29.10
N ASP A 224 13.87 -0.28 28.17
CA ASP A 224 13.47 -0.14 26.76
C ASP A 224 11.96 -0.31 26.50
N SER A 225 11.18 -0.85 27.45
CA SER A 225 9.73 -1.03 27.27
C SER A 225 8.94 0.25 27.58
N GLN A 226 9.56 1.19 28.29
CA GLN A 226 8.95 2.48 28.59
C GLN A 226 8.89 3.35 27.35
N PRO A 227 7.73 3.93 26.98
CA PRO A 227 7.63 4.87 25.88
C PRO A 227 8.64 6.01 26.01
N TYR A 228 9.02 6.61 24.89
CA TYR A 228 9.79 7.86 24.96
C TYR A 228 8.96 8.93 25.68
N ASN A 229 9.58 9.59 26.66
CA ASN A 229 8.91 10.56 27.54
C ASN A 229 9.70 11.86 27.73
N ALA A 230 10.97 11.89 27.36
CA ALA A 230 11.84 13.05 27.45
C ALA A 230 12.81 13.10 26.26
N ALA A 231 13.35 14.28 25.99
CA ALA A 231 14.44 14.42 25.04
C ALA A 231 15.69 13.65 25.52
N PRO A 232 16.57 13.20 24.60
CA PRO A 232 17.90 12.72 24.95
C PRO A 232 18.72 13.82 25.65
N PRO A 233 19.89 13.48 26.25
CA PRO A 233 20.72 14.45 26.98
C PRO A 233 21.15 15.69 26.19
N ASN A 234 21.21 15.60 24.86
CA ASN A 234 21.53 16.72 23.98
C ASN A 234 20.34 17.64 23.67
N GLY A 235 19.15 17.32 24.18
CA GLY A 235 17.92 18.11 23.99
C GLY A 235 17.24 17.93 22.64
N ASN A 236 17.79 17.11 21.72
CA ASN A 236 17.26 16.96 20.37
C ASN A 236 16.32 15.75 20.27
N PHE A 237 15.00 15.98 20.18
CA PHE A 237 14.02 14.90 20.09
C PHE A 237 14.17 14.02 18.84
N ILE A 238 14.72 14.56 17.74
CA ILE A 238 14.93 13.83 16.49
C ILE A 238 15.80 12.58 16.69
N ASP A 239 16.74 12.63 17.63
CA ASP A 239 17.69 11.54 17.84
C ASP A 239 17.01 10.30 18.48
N LEU A 240 15.81 10.45 19.06
CA LEU A 240 14.99 9.32 19.50
C LEU A 240 14.49 8.46 18.33
N TYR A 241 14.46 9.05 17.14
CA TYR A 241 13.85 8.50 15.94
C TYR A 241 14.87 8.15 14.85
N ASP A 242 16.15 8.34 15.14
CA ASP A 242 17.27 7.99 14.27
C ASP A 242 17.35 6.46 14.05
N VAL A 243 17.49 6.07 12.79
CA VAL A 243 17.58 4.66 12.36
C VAL A 243 18.96 4.28 11.82
N THR A 244 19.92 5.21 11.78
CA THR A 244 21.29 5.04 11.23
C THR A 244 21.99 3.78 11.76
N ASN A 245 21.80 3.49 13.05
CA ASN A 245 22.46 2.37 13.71
C ASN A 245 21.66 1.07 13.74
N TRP A 246 20.51 1.02 13.07
CA TRP A 246 19.70 -0.19 13.03
C TRP A 246 20.35 -1.23 12.13
N ARG A 247 20.20 -2.50 12.51
CA ARG A 247 20.86 -3.61 11.82
C ARG A 247 19.88 -4.72 11.47
N PRO A 248 20.12 -5.45 10.37
CA PRO A 248 19.35 -6.64 10.06
C PRO A 248 19.54 -7.73 11.13
N PRO A 249 18.66 -8.75 11.15
CA PRO A 249 18.83 -9.92 12.02
C PRO A 249 20.21 -10.53 11.88
N ARG A 250 20.71 -11.13 12.96
CA ARG A 250 22.02 -11.77 12.99
C ARG A 250 22.20 -12.73 11.82
N GLY A 251 23.31 -12.60 11.09
CA GLY A 251 23.65 -13.44 9.94
C GLY A 251 22.94 -13.07 8.64
N GLN A 252 22.16 -11.98 8.61
CA GLN A 252 21.62 -11.42 7.37
C GLN A 252 22.41 -10.18 6.94
N SER A 253 22.64 -10.04 5.65
CA SER A 253 23.16 -8.82 5.02
C SER A 253 22.05 -8.08 4.29
N THR A 254 22.23 -6.78 4.14
CA THR A 254 21.42 -5.92 3.28
C THR A 254 22.05 -5.82 1.89
N GLY A 255 21.23 -5.46 0.90
CA GLY A 255 21.67 -5.24 -0.48
C GLY A 255 22.13 -3.81 -0.78
N GLY A 256 22.42 -2.99 0.24
CA GLY A 256 22.60 -1.54 0.08
C GLY A 256 21.28 -0.77 0.08
N HIS A 257 21.37 0.55 -0.13
CA HIS A 257 20.23 1.45 -0.29
C HIS A 257 19.52 1.27 -1.64
N VAL A 258 18.20 1.45 -1.66
CA VAL A 258 17.42 1.43 -2.91
C VAL A 258 17.49 2.75 -3.66
N THR A 259 17.12 2.70 -4.94
CA THR A 259 16.84 3.90 -5.71
C THR A 259 15.52 4.57 -5.29
N PHE A 260 15.35 5.85 -5.62
CA PHE A 260 14.07 6.55 -5.40
C PHE A 260 12.92 5.90 -6.17
N GLU A 261 13.18 5.35 -7.36
CA GLU A 261 12.14 4.63 -8.10
C GLU A 261 11.72 3.34 -7.37
N GLN A 262 12.68 2.61 -6.79
CA GLN A 262 12.43 1.36 -6.08
C GLN A 262 11.69 1.56 -4.75
N ILE A 263 12.02 2.61 -3.98
CA ILE A 263 11.43 2.77 -2.64
C ILE A 263 9.92 3.02 -2.66
N ARG A 264 9.39 3.57 -3.77
CA ARG A 264 7.96 3.81 -3.96
C ARG A 264 7.22 2.60 -4.56
N GLN A 265 7.90 1.52 -4.90
CA GLN A 265 7.25 0.35 -5.51
C GLN A 265 6.21 -0.27 -4.56
N GLY A 266 4.98 -0.36 -5.08
CA GLY A 266 3.81 -0.83 -4.34
C GLY A 266 3.29 0.13 -3.27
N VAL A 267 3.82 1.36 -3.16
CA VAL A 267 3.24 2.42 -2.31
C VAL A 267 2.20 3.19 -3.11
N ASP A 268 0.98 3.23 -2.61
CA ASP A 268 -0.08 4.05 -3.16
C ASP A 268 0.18 5.53 -2.87
N ILE A 269 0.29 6.31 -3.94
CA ILE A 269 0.54 7.76 -3.92
C ILE A 269 -0.50 8.50 -3.09
N ALA A 270 -1.77 8.13 -3.22
CA ALA A 270 -2.86 8.81 -2.53
C ALA A 270 -2.90 8.50 -1.03
N ARG A 271 -2.12 7.50 -0.58
CA ARG A 271 -2.10 7.01 0.80
C ARG A 271 -0.75 7.20 1.47
N GLN A 272 0.16 7.97 0.89
CA GLN A 272 1.45 8.27 1.55
C GLN A 272 1.24 9.01 2.88
N PRO A 273 2.22 8.96 3.81
CA PRO A 273 2.18 9.79 4.99
C PRO A 273 2.05 11.28 4.61
N THR A 274 1.31 12.05 5.41
CA THR A 274 1.07 13.49 5.23
C THR A 274 1.11 14.21 6.57
N GLY A 275 1.20 15.55 6.55
CA GLY A 275 1.20 16.36 7.76
C GLY A 275 2.34 16.02 8.72
N GLU A 276 2.00 15.70 9.97
CA GLU A 276 2.95 15.24 10.99
C GLU A 276 3.44 13.82 10.75
N ASP A 277 2.73 12.97 9.99
CA ASP A 277 3.22 11.62 9.66
C ASP A 277 4.27 11.64 8.52
N ALA A 278 4.35 12.73 7.77
CA ALA A 278 5.35 12.93 6.72
C ALA A 278 6.60 13.61 7.29
N GLY A 279 7.54 12.81 7.78
CA GLY A 279 8.86 13.28 8.17
C GLY A 279 9.70 13.78 6.98
N VAL A 280 10.97 14.10 7.27
CA VAL A 280 11.91 14.61 6.27
C VAL A 280 12.03 13.64 5.09
N PHE A 281 12.04 12.34 5.37
CA PHE A 281 12.16 11.31 4.34
C PHE A 281 11.00 11.36 3.36
N THR A 282 9.76 11.29 3.85
CA THR A 282 8.55 11.32 3.02
C THR A 282 8.47 12.61 2.20
N ARG A 283 8.72 13.76 2.83
CA ARG A 283 8.69 15.08 2.15
C ARG A 283 9.75 15.14 1.04
N THR A 284 10.93 14.60 1.29
CA THR A 284 12.02 14.54 0.28
C THR A 284 11.65 13.61 -0.87
N VAL A 285 11.12 12.42 -0.59
CA VAL A 285 10.63 11.50 -1.63
C VAL A 285 9.53 12.17 -2.47
N GLN A 286 8.57 12.84 -1.83
CA GLN A 286 7.51 13.58 -2.53
C GLN A 286 8.08 14.67 -3.43
N TRP A 287 9.02 15.47 -2.93
CA TRP A 287 9.71 16.49 -3.71
C TRP A 287 10.48 15.89 -4.90
N VAL A 288 11.23 14.81 -4.69
CA VAL A 288 11.98 14.13 -5.77
C VAL A 288 11.04 13.68 -6.88
N PHE A 289 9.91 13.08 -6.53
CA PHE A 289 8.94 12.61 -7.53
C PHE A 289 8.16 13.73 -8.21
N ALA A 290 8.07 14.91 -7.59
CA ALA A 290 7.46 16.09 -8.21
C ALA A 290 8.41 16.81 -9.18
N ASN A 291 9.73 16.75 -8.95
CA ASN A 291 10.71 17.59 -9.65
C ASN A 291 11.66 16.82 -10.58
N HIS A 292 11.79 15.50 -10.44
CA HIS A 292 12.75 14.71 -11.21
C HIS A 292 12.10 13.64 -12.07
N SER A 293 12.71 13.38 -13.24
CA SER A 293 12.27 12.35 -14.18
C SER A 293 12.49 10.92 -13.66
N ALA A 294 11.84 9.94 -14.29
CA ALA A 294 12.02 8.54 -13.93
C ALA A 294 13.47 8.04 -14.12
N ALA A 295 14.18 8.56 -15.12
CA ALA A 295 15.59 8.24 -15.35
C ALA A 295 16.46 8.71 -14.17
N TRP A 296 16.25 9.95 -13.70
CA TRP A 296 16.95 10.49 -12.54
C TRP A 296 16.68 9.64 -11.29
N ARG A 297 15.41 9.30 -11.01
CA ARG A 297 15.02 8.51 -9.83
C ARG A 297 15.54 7.07 -9.82
N ARG A 298 15.86 6.51 -10.99
CA ARG A 298 16.51 5.20 -11.11
C ARG A 298 18.02 5.26 -10.94
N ALA A 299 18.62 6.43 -11.14
CA ALA A 299 20.05 6.65 -10.99
C ALA A 299 20.46 7.07 -9.57
N HIS A 300 19.54 7.66 -8.79
CA HIS A 300 19.82 8.19 -7.45
C HIS A 300 19.17 7.34 -6.35
N ARG A 301 19.81 7.29 -5.19
CA ARG A 301 19.49 6.38 -4.09
C ARG A 301 19.00 7.12 -2.84
N ILE A 302 18.33 6.37 -1.96
CA ILE A 302 17.68 6.95 -0.77
C ILE A 302 18.65 7.38 0.33
N ASP A 303 19.91 6.94 0.31
CA ASP A 303 20.99 7.48 1.16
C ASP A 303 21.32 8.93 0.84
N GLU A 304 20.90 9.45 -0.32
CA GLU A 304 21.04 10.86 -0.69
C GLU A 304 19.93 11.74 -0.09
N VAL A 305 18.93 11.14 0.58
CA VAL A 305 17.82 11.91 1.18
C VAL A 305 18.31 13.01 2.14
N PRO A 306 19.26 12.78 3.06
CA PRO A 306 19.74 13.84 3.96
C PRO A 306 20.35 15.03 3.22
N SER A 307 21.14 14.81 2.16
CA SER A 307 21.77 15.89 1.40
C SER A 307 20.75 16.65 0.56
N ILE A 308 19.80 15.96 -0.07
CA ILE A 308 18.70 16.58 -0.82
C ILE A 308 17.82 17.39 0.13
N ALA A 309 17.44 16.84 1.28
CA ALA A 309 16.63 17.53 2.27
C ALA A 309 17.29 18.82 2.75
N ALA A 310 18.60 18.78 3.04
CA ALA A 310 19.37 19.96 3.41
C ALA A 310 19.40 21.00 2.28
N ALA A 311 19.66 20.59 1.04
CA ALA A 311 19.71 21.48 -0.11
C ALA A 311 18.35 22.16 -0.41
N GLN A 312 17.25 21.46 -0.13
CA GLN A 312 15.88 21.95 -0.35
C GLN A 312 15.25 22.59 0.90
N ASN A 313 16.02 22.71 2.00
CA ASN A 313 15.54 23.19 3.29
C ASN A 313 14.26 22.47 3.77
N ILE A 314 14.21 21.15 3.56
CA ILE A 314 13.10 20.30 4.02
C ILE A 314 13.30 20.03 5.50
N LEU A 315 12.53 20.73 6.32
CA LEU A 315 12.61 20.63 7.77
C LEU A 315 11.79 19.45 8.31
N PRO A 316 12.23 18.84 9.43
CA PRO A 316 11.43 17.87 10.17
C PRO A 316 10.09 18.46 10.64
N THR A 317 9.14 17.60 11.02
CA THR A 317 7.82 18.05 11.47
C THR A 317 7.88 18.62 12.88
N ASN A 318 6.85 19.38 13.28
CA ASN A 318 6.82 19.97 14.62
C ASN A 318 6.82 18.88 15.70
N GLU A 319 6.10 17.78 15.50
CA GLU A 319 6.10 16.65 16.44
C GLU A 319 7.46 15.97 16.52
N ALA A 320 8.13 15.76 15.38
CA ALA A 320 9.45 15.16 15.34
C ALA A 320 10.51 16.00 16.06
N GLN A 321 10.43 17.33 15.93
CA GLN A 321 11.39 18.27 16.51
C GLN A 321 11.18 18.50 18.01
N ASN A 322 9.94 18.51 18.47
CA ASN A 322 9.60 19.10 19.77
C ASN A 322 9.00 18.10 20.76
N THR A 323 8.80 16.83 20.37
CA THR A 323 8.11 15.86 21.22
C THR A 323 8.77 14.49 21.21
N ALA A 324 8.63 13.77 22.33
CA ALA A 324 8.96 12.35 22.42
C ALA A 324 7.81 11.44 21.93
N THR A 325 6.68 12.02 21.51
CA THR A 325 5.43 11.30 21.24
C THR A 325 5.14 11.12 19.76
N TRP A 326 6.04 11.45 18.84
CA TRP A 326 5.78 11.42 17.40
C TRP A 326 5.23 10.07 16.92
N ASP A 327 5.88 8.96 17.28
CA ASP A 327 5.40 7.61 16.94
C ASP A 327 4.06 7.26 17.61
N ARG A 328 3.81 7.77 18.82
CA ARG A 328 2.59 7.49 19.58
C ARG A 328 1.39 8.22 18.97
N MET A 329 1.56 9.50 18.66
CA MET A 329 0.53 10.29 17.97
C MET A 329 0.24 9.72 16.58
N ALA A 330 1.25 9.15 15.92
CA ALA A 330 1.09 8.51 14.63
C ALA A 330 0.19 7.24 14.68
N VAL A 331 0.23 6.45 15.77
CA VAL A 331 -0.71 5.32 15.92
C VAL A 331 -2.13 5.81 16.23
N ASP A 332 -2.28 6.85 17.04
CA ASP A 332 -3.59 7.44 17.34
C ASP A 332 -4.24 7.98 16.06
N ARG A 333 -3.48 8.72 15.24
CA ARG A 333 -3.94 9.18 13.92
C ARG A 333 -4.31 8.03 12.99
N LEU A 334 -3.51 6.96 12.96
CA LEU A 334 -3.82 5.78 12.16
C LEU A 334 -5.15 5.15 12.58
N GLN A 335 -5.37 4.97 13.88
CA GLN A 335 -6.58 4.35 14.40
C GLN A 335 -7.82 5.19 14.14
N ASN A 336 -7.69 6.52 14.22
CA ASN A 336 -8.79 7.46 13.97
C ASN A 336 -9.12 7.62 12.48
N ASN A 337 -8.11 7.62 11.61
CA ASN A 337 -8.28 8.02 10.21
C ASN A 337 -8.38 6.84 9.23
N VAL A 338 -7.93 5.65 9.63
CA VAL A 338 -8.01 4.45 8.80
C VAL A 338 -8.97 3.47 9.47
N PRO A 339 -10.15 3.18 8.91
CA PRO A 339 -11.07 2.22 9.52
C PRO A 339 -10.51 0.80 9.43
N ASP A 340 -10.92 -0.07 10.35
CA ASP A 340 -10.68 -1.50 10.21
C ASP A 340 -11.53 -2.07 9.07
N PRO A 341 -11.00 -3.01 8.27
CA PRO A 341 -11.76 -3.61 7.18
C PRO A 341 -12.96 -4.41 7.71
N THR A 342 -14.14 -4.14 7.16
CA THR A 342 -15.41 -4.72 7.61
C THR A 342 -15.76 -6.07 6.97
N SER A 343 -15.18 -6.39 5.80
CA SER A 343 -15.39 -7.65 5.06
C SER A 343 -14.09 -8.34 4.65
#